data_AF-A0A397IWW1-F1
#
_entry.id   AF-A0A397IWW1-F1
#
_cell.length_a   1.000
_cell.length_b   1.000
_cell.length_c   1.000
_cell.angle_alpha   90.00
_cell.angle_beta   90.00
_cell.angle_gamma   90.00
#
_symmetry.space_group_name_H-M   'P 1'
#
loop_
_entity.id
_entity.type
_entity.pdbx_description
1 polymer ?
#
loop_
_entity_poly.entity_id
_entity_poly.type
_entity_poly.pdbx_seq_one_letter_code
_entity_poly.pdbx_strand_id
1 'polypeptide(L)'
;MSCGWYAFNEQHRNFRFKGKVEKFISSTRAELFAILMAVYATPKGSRLCIFTDSQAAIDALSLASVNPRKARKKLKNWTILCAIEEIANAQSLILRLEKVKAHSGITYNEIADTLAKEGCHEPACTSNLQLLSSVNAIGCWNSELIEEPIRNFTKQMGKAKYSINTGRMEKNRTVLS
;
A
#
# COMPACT_ATOMS: atom_id res chain seq x y z
N MET A 1 -1.92 -11.56 1.26
CA MET A 1 -1.05 -10.92 0.26
C MET A 1 0.26 -10.59 0.94
N SER A 2 1.29 -10.36 0.13
CA SER A 2 2.66 -10.16 0.56
C SER A 2 3.35 -9.31 -0.49
N CYS A 3 4.45 -8.70 -0.10
CA CYS A 3 5.27 -7.86 -0.95
C CYS A 3 6.68 -8.42 -1.02
N GLY A 4 7.40 -8.07 -2.07
CA GLY A 4 8.80 -8.44 -2.23
C GLY A 4 9.48 -7.49 -3.21
N TRP A 5 10.78 -7.29 -3.00
CA TRP A 5 11.62 -6.53 -3.93
C TRP A 5 13.01 -7.14 -4.01
N TYR A 6 13.64 -6.97 -5.17
CA TYR A 6 15.02 -7.33 -5.43
C TYR A 6 15.75 -6.08 -5.90
N ALA A 7 16.92 -5.80 -5.33
CA ALA A 7 17.71 -4.62 -5.66
C ALA A 7 19.19 -4.98 -5.77
N PHE A 8 19.94 -4.14 -6.46
CA PHE A 8 21.39 -4.21 -6.48
C PHE A 8 21.97 -2.80 -6.44
N ASN A 9 23.17 -2.66 -5.90
CA ASN A 9 23.88 -1.38 -5.87
C ASN A 9 24.94 -1.30 -6.99
N GLU A 10 25.66 -0.17 -7.06
CA GLU A 10 26.73 0.05 -8.03
C GLU A 10 27.89 -0.96 -7.93
N GLN A 11 28.03 -1.63 -6.78
CA GLN A 11 29.03 -2.69 -6.55
C GLN A 11 28.50 -4.08 -6.90
N HIS A 12 27.36 -4.18 -7.58
CA HIS A 12 26.66 -5.44 -7.89
C HIS A 12 26.34 -6.30 -6.66
N ARG A 13 26.25 -5.69 -5.48
CA ARG A 13 25.74 -6.39 -4.29
C ARG A 13 24.24 -6.47 -4.38
N ASN A 14 23.73 -7.69 -4.24
CA ASN A 14 22.32 -7.99 -4.36
C ASN A 14 21.64 -7.96 -2.99
N PHE A 15 20.47 -7.37 -2.94
CA PHE A 15 19.60 -7.27 -1.78
C PHE A 15 18.22 -7.77 -2.14
N ARG A 16 17.57 -8.45 -1.20
CA ARG A 16 16.22 -8.97 -1.40
C ARG A 16 15.41 -8.79 -0.14
N PHE A 17 14.12 -8.58 -0.34
CA PHE A 17 13.15 -8.49 0.72
C PHE A 17 11.90 -9.24 0.33
N LYS A 18 11.28 -9.86 1.32
CA LYS A 18 9.94 -10.43 1.24
C LYS A 18 9.25 -10.22 2.59
N GLY A 19 7.96 -9.99 2.56
CA GLY A 19 7.22 -9.73 3.78
C GLY A 19 5.71 -9.84 3.60
N LYS A 20 5.01 -10.15 4.70
CA LYS A 20 3.56 -10.31 4.67
C LYS A 20 2.88 -8.96 4.80
N VAL A 21 1.87 -8.71 3.95
CA VAL A 21 1.07 -7.49 4.00
C VAL A 21 -0.31 -7.84 4.55
N GLU A 22 -0.58 -7.35 5.76
CA GLU A 22 -1.84 -7.59 6.45
C GLU A 22 -2.79 -6.40 6.30
N LYS A 23 -4.08 -6.72 6.44
CA LYS A 23 -5.22 -5.78 6.45
C LYS A 23 -5.42 -5.06 5.11
N PHE A 24 -6.68 -4.77 4.77
CA PHE A 24 -7.05 -4.08 3.51
C PHE A 24 -6.36 -4.66 2.26
N ILE A 25 -6.45 -5.99 2.13
CA ILE A 25 -5.75 -6.79 1.11
C ILE A 25 -6.09 -6.27 -0.29
N SER A 26 -5.09 -5.75 -1.01
CA SER A 26 -5.18 -5.36 -2.42
C SER A 26 -3.79 -5.40 -3.06
N SER A 27 -3.72 -5.71 -4.36
CA SER A 27 -2.45 -5.77 -5.10
C SER A 27 -1.71 -4.45 -5.00
N THR A 28 -2.38 -3.32 -5.25
CA THR A 28 -1.77 -1.98 -5.11
C THR A 28 -1.21 -1.72 -3.71
N ARG A 29 -1.83 -2.24 -2.64
CA ARG A 29 -1.28 -2.10 -1.28
C ARG A 29 0.01 -2.89 -1.12
N ALA A 30 0.07 -4.12 -1.63
CA ALA A 30 1.30 -4.92 -1.60
C ALA A 30 2.45 -4.23 -2.35
N GLU A 31 2.15 -3.68 -3.53
CA GLU A 31 3.10 -2.92 -4.34
C GLU A 31 3.60 -1.66 -3.62
N LEU A 32 2.71 -0.89 -3.00
CA LEU A 32 3.09 0.27 -2.21
C LEU A 32 3.94 -0.10 -0.99
N PHE A 33 3.68 -1.25 -0.34
CA PHE A 33 4.54 -1.76 0.73
C PHE A 33 5.92 -2.18 0.21
N ALA A 34 6.00 -2.81 -0.98
CA ALA A 34 7.29 -3.13 -1.60
C ALA A 34 8.12 -1.85 -1.80
N ILE A 35 7.50 -0.79 -2.34
CA ILE A 35 8.14 0.53 -2.53
C ILE A 35 8.55 1.14 -1.19
N LEU A 36 7.66 1.14 -0.18
CA LEU A 36 7.97 1.67 1.15
C LEU A 36 9.18 0.98 1.77
N MET A 37 9.24 -0.35 1.69
CA MET A 37 10.37 -1.11 2.25
C MET A 37 11.67 -0.88 1.47
N ALA A 38 11.60 -0.69 0.15
CA ALA A 38 12.76 -0.33 -0.67
C ALA A 38 13.30 1.07 -0.31
N VAL A 39 12.40 2.05 -0.10
CA VAL A 39 12.76 3.39 0.36
C VAL A 39 13.43 3.32 1.74
N TYR A 40 12.84 2.60 2.71
CA TYR A 40 13.45 2.39 4.02
C TYR A 40 14.87 1.80 3.95
N ALA A 41 15.07 0.81 3.08
CA ALA A 41 16.36 0.13 2.93
C ALA A 41 17.41 0.98 2.21
N THR A 42 17.03 2.09 1.58
CA THR A 42 17.93 2.92 0.79
C THR A 42 18.70 3.90 1.67
N PRO A 43 20.04 3.99 1.54
CA PRO A 43 20.85 4.96 2.28
C PRO A 43 20.51 6.40 1.93
N LYS A 44 20.68 7.31 2.91
CA LYS A 44 20.45 8.75 2.72
C LYS A 44 21.30 9.32 1.59
N GLY A 45 20.76 10.30 0.86
CA GLY A 45 21.42 10.98 -0.26
C GLY A 45 21.59 10.13 -1.51
N SER A 46 20.97 8.96 -1.59
CA SER A 46 21.12 8.04 -2.72
C SER A 46 20.04 8.27 -3.79
N ARG A 47 20.34 7.80 -5.01
CA ARG A 47 19.35 7.68 -6.09
C ARG A 47 18.72 6.28 -6.06
N LEU A 48 17.40 6.22 -6.00
CA LEU A 48 16.63 4.98 -6.02
C LEU A 48 15.77 4.93 -7.30
N CYS A 49 16.10 4.00 -8.20
CA CYS A 49 15.29 3.70 -9.39
C CYS A 49 14.52 2.40 -9.15
N ILE A 50 13.18 2.48 -9.07
CA ILE A 50 12.31 1.32 -8.88
C ILE A 50 11.62 1.00 -10.19
N PHE A 51 11.77 -0.25 -10.62
CA PHE A 51 11.05 -0.82 -11.74
C PHE A 51 9.89 -1.65 -11.20
N THR A 52 8.66 -1.27 -11.52
CA THR A 52 7.45 -1.97 -11.05
C THR A 52 6.47 -2.12 -12.20
N ASP A 53 5.72 -3.22 -12.21
CA ASP A 53 4.63 -3.43 -13.16
C ASP A 53 3.30 -2.81 -12.69
N SER A 54 3.27 -2.18 -11.51
CA SER A 54 2.08 -1.59 -10.93
C SER A 54 1.90 -0.13 -11.34
N GLN A 55 1.21 0.08 -12.48
CA GLN A 55 0.85 1.45 -12.90
C GLN A 55 -0.01 2.15 -11.84
N ALA A 56 -0.89 1.41 -11.15
CA ALA A 56 -1.72 1.95 -10.08
C ALA A 56 -0.90 2.51 -8.91
N ALA A 57 0.22 1.88 -8.55
CA ALA A 57 1.11 2.40 -7.50
C ALA A 57 1.85 3.67 -7.96
N ILE A 58 2.34 3.67 -9.21
CA ILE A 58 3.01 4.83 -9.82
C ILE A 58 2.06 6.04 -9.86
N ASP A 59 0.84 5.85 -10.37
CA ASP A 59 -0.15 6.91 -10.49
C ASP A 59 -0.60 7.45 -9.12
N ALA A 60 -0.72 6.56 -8.13
CA ALA A 60 -1.08 6.95 -6.77
C ALA A 60 -0.02 7.84 -6.12
N LEU A 61 1.26 7.49 -6.25
CA LEU A 61 2.39 8.30 -5.75
C LEU A 61 2.53 9.61 -6.53
N SER A 62 2.38 9.57 -7.86
CA SER A 62 2.40 10.79 -8.67
C SER A 62 1.29 11.77 -8.26
N LEU A 63 0.06 11.27 -8.06
CA LEU A 63 -1.05 12.11 -7.63
C LEU A 63 -0.88 12.63 -6.19
N ALA A 64 -0.33 11.81 -5.29
CA ALA A 64 0.00 12.22 -3.92
C ALA A 64 0.98 13.39 -3.93
N SER A 65 2.04 13.30 -4.73
CA SER A 65 3.08 14.32 -4.83
C SER A 65 2.57 15.62 -5.48
N VAL A 66 1.82 15.51 -6.58
CA VAL A 66 1.33 16.68 -7.33
C VAL A 66 0.16 17.36 -6.62
N ASN A 67 -0.75 16.60 -6.01
CA ASN A 67 -1.93 17.15 -5.34
C ASN A 67 -2.35 16.35 -4.10
N PRO A 68 -1.63 16.51 -2.98
CA PRO A 68 -1.88 15.77 -1.73
C PRO A 68 -3.33 15.88 -1.25
N ARG A 69 -3.94 17.06 -1.38
CA ARG A 69 -5.32 17.32 -0.94
C ARG A 69 -6.34 16.51 -1.74
N LYS A 70 -6.17 16.43 -3.07
CA LYS A 70 -7.03 15.62 -3.94
C LYS A 70 -6.76 14.13 -3.74
N ALA A 71 -5.50 13.75 -3.62
CA ALA A 71 -5.06 12.38 -3.35
C ALA A 71 -5.71 11.82 -2.08
N ARG A 72 -5.58 12.52 -0.94
CA ARG A 72 -6.18 12.12 0.34
C ARG A 72 -7.68 11.87 0.28
N LYS A 73 -8.42 12.61 -0.55
CA LYS A 73 -9.88 12.47 -0.69
C LYS A 73 -10.29 11.31 -1.60
N LYS A 74 -9.41 10.87 -2.51
CA LYS A 74 -9.77 9.92 -3.59
C LYS A 74 -9.07 8.58 -3.46
N LEU A 75 -7.82 8.56 -3.04
CA LEU A 75 -6.97 7.38 -3.03
C LEU A 75 -7.17 6.56 -1.75
N LYS A 76 -7.00 5.24 -1.90
CA LYS A 76 -6.76 4.32 -0.79
C LYS A 76 -5.28 4.37 -0.39
N ASN A 77 -4.93 3.74 0.71
CA ASN A 77 -3.55 3.60 1.19
C ASN A 77 -2.85 4.95 1.43
N TRP A 78 -3.60 5.98 1.84
CA TRP A 78 -3.10 7.36 1.95
C TRP A 78 -1.91 7.46 2.91
N THR A 79 -1.93 6.76 4.04
CA THR A 79 -0.85 6.78 5.01
C THR A 79 0.42 6.12 4.49
N ILE A 80 0.31 5.10 3.65
CA ILE A 80 1.48 4.49 2.99
C ILE A 80 2.09 5.47 1.99
N LEU A 81 1.25 6.15 1.19
CA LEU A 81 1.71 7.16 0.24
C LEU A 81 2.46 8.30 0.95
N CYS A 82 1.89 8.83 2.04
CA CYS A 82 2.55 9.84 2.87
C CYS A 82 3.88 9.34 3.45
N ALA A 83 3.93 8.10 3.95
CA ALA A 83 5.17 7.54 4.50
C ALA A 83 6.28 7.47 3.45
N ILE A 84 5.97 7.00 2.24
CA ILE A 84 6.94 6.92 1.14
C ILE A 84 7.53 8.31 0.86
N GLU A 85 6.68 9.32 0.72
CA GLU A 85 7.11 10.70 0.45
C GLU A 85 7.91 11.30 1.61
N GLU A 86 7.43 11.20 2.84
CA GLU A 86 8.12 11.75 4.02
C GLU A 86 9.49 11.11 4.23
N ILE A 87 9.59 9.79 4.12
CA ILE A 87 10.85 9.07 4.34
C ILE A 87 11.82 9.37 3.21
N ALA A 88 11.37 9.35 1.95
CA ALA A 88 12.22 9.70 0.81
C ALA A 88 12.77 11.13 0.94
N ASN A 89 11.95 12.08 1.36
CA ASN A 89 12.37 13.46 1.61
C ASN A 89 13.34 13.57 2.80
N ALA A 90 13.03 12.91 3.93
CA ALA A 90 13.88 12.92 5.12
C ALA A 90 15.24 12.24 4.90
N GLN A 91 15.30 11.27 3.99
CA GLN A 91 16.53 10.62 3.54
C GLN A 91 17.20 11.38 2.38
N SER A 92 16.59 12.44 1.85
CA SER A 92 17.08 13.19 0.67
C SER A 92 17.33 12.28 -0.55
N LEU A 93 16.40 11.36 -0.80
CA LEU A 93 16.49 10.44 -1.93
C LEU A 93 16.06 11.09 -3.25
N ILE A 94 16.73 10.71 -4.33
CA ILE A 94 16.23 10.92 -5.69
C ILE A 94 15.46 9.66 -6.08
N LEU A 95 14.14 9.66 -5.84
CA LEU A 95 13.26 8.54 -6.16
C LEU A 95 12.73 8.64 -7.60
N ARG A 96 12.98 7.62 -8.43
CA ARG A 96 12.41 7.46 -9.77
C ARG A 96 11.64 6.14 -9.85
N LEU A 97 10.43 6.20 -10.37
CA LEU A 97 9.59 5.03 -10.65
C LEU A 97 9.49 4.84 -12.16
N GLU A 98 9.72 3.62 -12.63
CA GLU A 98 9.61 3.23 -14.03
C GLU A 98 8.66 2.05 -14.18
N LYS A 99 7.70 2.19 -15.11
CA LYS A 99 6.76 1.12 -15.43
C LYS A 99 7.47 0.07 -16.28
N VAL A 100 7.42 -1.19 -15.84
CA VAL A 100 7.81 -2.35 -16.66
C VAL A 100 6.59 -3.17 -17.07
N LYS A 101 6.70 -3.96 -18.13
CA LYS A 101 5.60 -4.82 -18.59
C LYS A 101 5.50 -6.05 -17.68
N ALA A 102 4.33 -6.27 -17.10
CA ALA A 102 4.05 -7.48 -16.31
C ALA A 102 4.29 -8.73 -17.16
N HIS A 103 4.85 -9.78 -16.55
CA HIS A 103 5.04 -11.10 -17.18
C HIS A 103 5.75 -11.04 -18.55
N SER A 104 6.73 -10.15 -18.69
CA SER A 104 7.51 -9.98 -19.91
C SER A 104 8.83 -10.76 -19.89
N GLY A 105 9.07 -11.59 -18.86
CA GLY A 105 10.31 -12.34 -18.70
C GLY A 105 11.49 -11.49 -18.24
N ILE A 106 11.25 -10.32 -17.67
CA ILE A 106 12.31 -9.49 -17.06
C ILE A 106 12.78 -10.18 -15.77
N THR A 107 13.99 -10.74 -15.81
CA THR A 107 14.56 -11.58 -14.75
C THR A 107 14.35 -11.02 -13.35
N TYR A 108 14.66 -9.74 -13.12
CA TYR A 108 14.56 -9.14 -11.79
C TYR A 108 13.13 -8.88 -11.33
N ASN A 109 12.19 -8.66 -12.25
CA ASN A 109 10.78 -8.54 -11.92
C ASN A 109 10.20 -9.91 -11.53
N GLU A 110 10.54 -10.97 -12.27
CA GLU A 110 10.11 -12.33 -11.94
C GLU A 110 10.68 -12.81 -10.59
N ILE A 111 11.90 -12.38 -10.23
CA ILE A 111 12.47 -12.60 -8.89
C ILE A 111 11.63 -11.84 -7.83
N ALA A 112 11.28 -10.58 -8.07
CA ALA A 112 10.43 -9.81 -7.15
C ALA A 112 9.04 -10.45 -6.98
N ASP A 113 8.42 -10.94 -8.06
CA ASP A 113 7.14 -11.66 -8.03
C ASP A 113 7.24 -12.96 -7.22
N THR A 114 8.35 -13.68 -7.35
CA THR A 114 8.63 -14.88 -6.56
C THR A 114 8.79 -14.55 -5.08
N LEU A 115 9.56 -13.52 -4.75
CA LEU A 115 9.71 -13.02 -3.38
C LEU A 115 8.37 -12.59 -2.78
N ALA A 116 7.53 -11.91 -3.57
CA ALA A 116 6.20 -11.53 -3.17
C ALA A 116 5.35 -12.76 -2.86
N LYS A 117 5.38 -13.83 -3.66
CA LYS A 117 4.66 -15.08 -3.36
C LYS A 117 5.14 -15.74 -2.06
N GLU A 118 6.46 -15.81 -1.87
CA GLU A 118 7.06 -16.41 -0.68
C GLU A 118 6.80 -15.60 0.60
N GLY A 119 6.62 -14.28 0.48
CA GLY A 119 6.40 -13.38 1.61
C GLY A 119 5.12 -13.66 2.41
N CYS A 120 4.20 -14.49 1.91
CA CYS A 120 2.99 -14.89 2.65
C CYS A 120 3.31 -15.64 3.96
N HIS A 121 4.48 -16.26 4.05
CA HIS A 121 4.93 -17.02 5.22
C HIS A 121 5.79 -16.19 6.20
N GLU A 122 6.10 -14.95 5.85
CA GLU A 122 6.92 -14.06 6.67
C GLU A 122 6.09 -13.35 7.75
N PRO A 123 6.74 -12.79 8.78
CA PRO A 123 6.10 -11.85 9.70
C PRO A 123 5.47 -10.66 8.96
N ALA A 124 4.40 -10.11 9.53
CA ALA A 124 3.72 -8.95 8.98
C ALA A 124 4.64 -7.73 8.95
N CYS A 125 4.70 -7.05 7.80
CA CYS A 125 5.37 -5.76 7.68
C CYS A 125 4.54 -4.70 8.42
N THR A 126 4.96 -4.36 9.63
CA THR A 126 4.35 -3.27 10.41
C THR A 126 5.21 -2.02 10.29
N SER A 127 4.72 -1.01 9.58
CA SER A 127 5.27 0.35 9.64
C SER A 127 4.46 1.17 10.65
N ASN A 128 5.13 1.90 11.54
CA ASN A 128 4.47 2.79 12.49
C ASN A 128 4.02 4.09 11.79
N LEU A 129 2.98 3.97 10.96
CA LEU A 129 2.44 5.05 10.13
C LEU A 129 1.72 6.16 10.93
N GLN A 130 1.56 5.99 12.25
CA GLN A 130 0.90 6.97 13.12
C GLN A 130 1.79 8.16 13.48
N LEU A 131 3.10 8.07 13.25
CA LEU A 131 4.08 9.11 13.57
C LEU A 131 4.36 10.06 12.39
N LEU A 132 3.60 9.94 11.30
CA LEU A 132 3.80 10.75 10.09
C LEU A 132 3.42 12.21 10.32
N SER A 133 4.39 13.10 10.07
CA SER A 133 4.27 14.54 10.32
C SER A 133 3.28 15.24 9.39
N SER A 134 3.06 14.70 8.19
CA SER A 134 2.13 15.27 7.21
C SER A 134 0.67 14.87 7.43
N VAL A 135 0.40 13.97 8.39
CA VAL A 135 -0.94 13.40 8.60
C VAL A 135 -1.59 13.95 9.86
N ASN A 136 -2.22 15.13 9.74
CA ASN A 136 -2.88 15.82 10.87
C ASN A 136 -4.08 15.07 11.49
N ALA A 137 -4.64 14.08 10.80
CA ALA A 137 -5.76 13.29 11.32
C ALA A 137 -5.84 11.95 10.58
N ILE A 138 -5.81 10.86 11.34
CA ILE A 138 -5.94 9.48 10.84
C ILE A 138 -7.28 8.93 11.33
N GLY A 139 -8.08 8.39 10.41
CA GLY A 139 -9.29 7.66 10.78
C GLY A 139 -8.91 6.28 11.31
N CYS A 140 -9.41 5.92 12.48
CA CYS A 140 -9.22 4.59 13.07
C CYS A 140 -10.58 3.95 13.39
N TRP A 141 -10.67 2.63 13.22
CA TRP A 141 -11.83 1.83 13.60
C TRP A 141 -11.36 0.52 14.24
N ASN A 142 -11.83 0.20 15.46
CA ASN A 142 -11.38 -0.96 16.23
C ASN A 142 -9.85 -1.06 16.37
N SER A 143 -9.17 0.07 16.62
CA SER A 143 -7.70 0.17 16.67
C SER A 143 -6.99 -0.11 15.33
N GLU A 144 -7.73 -0.22 14.23
CA GLU A 144 -7.20 -0.37 12.88
C GLU A 144 -7.28 0.92 12.07
N LEU A 145 -6.22 1.20 11.32
CA LEU A 145 -6.13 2.39 10.49
C LEU A 145 -7.00 2.26 9.25
N ILE A 146 -7.87 3.23 8.99
CA ILE A 146 -8.76 3.23 7.82
C ILE A 146 -7.96 3.68 6.59
N GLU A 147 -7.65 2.73 5.73
CA GLU A 147 -6.81 2.91 4.52
C GLU A 147 -7.64 3.20 3.26
N GLU A 148 -8.86 3.69 3.42
CA GLU A 148 -9.72 4.13 2.34
C GLU A 148 -10.33 5.50 2.62
N PRO A 149 -10.81 6.23 1.59
CA PRO A 149 -11.45 7.52 1.83
C PRO A 149 -12.60 7.40 2.84
N ILE A 150 -12.57 8.21 3.90
CA ILE A 150 -13.53 8.16 5.02
C ILE A 150 -14.98 8.22 4.54
N ARG A 151 -15.26 8.99 3.48
CA ARG A 151 -16.61 9.08 2.89
C ARG A 151 -17.07 7.75 2.28
N ASN A 152 -16.15 6.98 1.70
CA ASN A 152 -16.46 5.65 1.15
C ASN A 152 -16.65 4.65 2.29
N PHE A 153 -15.79 4.69 3.31
CA PHE A 153 -15.92 3.85 4.50
C PHE A 153 -17.28 4.04 5.20
N THR A 154 -17.66 5.29 5.48
CA THR A 154 -18.95 5.61 6.13
C THR A 154 -20.16 5.19 5.29
N LYS A 155 -20.09 5.33 3.95
CA LYS A 155 -21.14 4.81 3.04
C LYS A 155 -21.25 3.29 3.10
N GLN A 156 -20.14 2.57 3.12
CA GLN A 156 -20.13 1.10 3.23
C GLN A 156 -20.77 0.66 4.55
N MET A 157 -20.42 1.31 5.66
CA MET A 157 -21.06 1.06 6.96
C MET A 157 -22.57 1.33 6.93
N GLY A 158 -23.00 2.44 6.30
CA GLY A 158 -24.42 2.77 6.16
C GLY A 158 -25.20 1.70 5.38
N LYS A 159 -24.63 1.19 4.29
CA LYS A 159 -25.20 0.08 3.53
C LYS A 159 -25.27 -1.21 4.36
N ALA A 160 -24.20 -1.56 5.07
CA ALA A 160 -24.17 -2.75 5.92
C ALA A 160 -25.23 -2.70 7.04
N LYS A 161 -25.45 -1.54 7.67
CA LYS A 161 -26.55 -1.36 8.64
C LYS A 161 -27.92 -1.58 8.02
N TYR A 162 -28.14 -1.07 6.80
CA TYR A 162 -29.39 -1.29 6.07
C TYR A 162 -29.60 -2.77 5.73
N SER A 163 -28.54 -3.46 5.29
CA SER A 163 -28.58 -4.90 4.97
C SER A 163 -28.87 -5.78 6.19
N ILE A 164 -28.35 -5.43 7.37
CA ILE A 164 -28.67 -6.11 8.63
C ILE A 164 -30.14 -5.91 9.00
N ASN A 165 -30.67 -4.69 8.81
CA ASN A 165 -32.08 -4.40 9.08
C ASN A 165 -33.02 -5.10 8.09
N THR A 166 -32.68 -5.18 6.79
CA THR A 166 -33.49 -5.92 5.80
C THR A 166 -33.44 -7.43 6.06
N GLY A 167 -32.28 -8.00 6.39
CA GLY A 167 -32.18 -9.43 6.75
C GLY A 167 -32.90 -9.79 8.06
N ARG A 168 -33.05 -8.84 8.99
CA ARG A 168 -33.83 -9.02 10.23
C ARG A 168 -35.33 -8.88 9.97
N MET A 169 -35.76 -8.05 9.01
CA MET A 169 -37.15 -7.95 8.60
C MET A 169 -37.62 -9.15 7.77
N GLU A 170 -36.75 -9.73 6.93
CA GLU A 170 -37.08 -10.95 6.17
C GLU A 170 -37.25 -12.18 7.09
N LYS A 171 -36.38 -12.35 8.10
CA LYS A 171 -36.54 -13.42 9.10
C LYS A 171 -37.80 -13.29 9.95
N ASN A 172 -38.29 -12.08 10.18
CA ASN A 172 -39.54 -11.85 10.92
C ASN A 172 -40.80 -12.02 10.06
N ARG A 173 -40.66 -12.07 8.72
CA ARG A 173 -41.78 -12.38 7.80
C ARG A 173 -42.02 -13.88 7.64
N THR A 174 -41.02 -14.73 7.86
CA THR A 174 -41.16 -16.19 7.73
C THR A 174 -41.77 -16.88 8.96
N VAL A 175 -42.08 -16.14 10.03
CA VAL A 175 -42.65 -16.68 11.28
C VAL A 175 -44.14 -16.31 11.45
N LEU A 176 -44.77 -15.72 10.42
CA LEU A 176 -46.18 -15.30 10.45
C LEU A 176 -47.01 -15.85 9.27
N SER A 177 -46.65 -17.02 8.73
CA SER A 177 -47.48 -17.76 7.76
C SER A 177 -47.94 -19.08 8.33
#